data_AF-A0A933DDQ7-F1
#
_entry.id   AF-A0A933DDQ7-F1
#
_cell.length_a   1.000
_cell.length_b   1.000
_cell.length_c   1.000
_cell.angle_alpha   90.00
_cell.angle_beta   90.00
_cell.angle_gamma   90.00
#
_symmetry.space_group_name_H-M   'P 1'
#
loop_
_entity.id
_entity.type
_entity.pdbx_description
1 polymer ?
#
loop_
_entity_poly.entity_id
_entity_poly.type
_entity_poly.pdbx_seq_one_letter_code
_entity_poly.pdbx_strand_id
1 'polypeptide(L)'
;MAIGKWLAAIICVGLLLSGQAWAATSRPYFRLTDGDIFAGGWFNQGQAACSADPSQNYQAPTFNNQTGTFEPASSQYLGAILAFNKLQGGRPTGAAADFGVLAMGLIEGIADSDYGFASGITDANNSLSFANDTGQANAWGGLMAGTTPQTHCLPDYYGTKQDSPVDWAGPLGSASSGQYFKDGGSGVFTLNSSNQTINKNINLTLFVAGDVYIGGDIAYQNGAKANEVPRFVLVSLGNIYIGPNVGRLDGWYIAQPDTTSQTSIDATGLIWTCHEASANPPTGSYVFANCSQQLVVNGALSAKQVNLLRTKGDVGNSGSGNTAEIINFTPETIIGGPFFNQPNGGGLKTESLISLPPIF
;
A
#
# COMPACT_ATOMS: atom_id res chain seq x y z
N MET A 1 -25.11 28.64 -72.27
CA MET A 1 -23.69 29.09 -72.37
C MET A 1 -23.27 29.49 -70.96
N ALA A 2 -22.81 28.53 -70.16
CA ALA A 2 -21.40 28.16 -69.95
C ALA A 2 -20.63 29.15 -69.05
N ILE A 3 -20.35 28.66 -67.83
CA ILE A 3 -19.11 28.76 -67.03
C ILE A 3 -18.87 30.04 -66.19
N GLY A 4 -18.65 29.83 -64.88
CA GLY A 4 -17.92 30.77 -64.02
C GLY A 4 -18.07 30.51 -62.50
N LYS A 5 -17.26 29.60 -61.95
CA LYS A 5 -17.11 29.30 -60.51
C LYS A 5 -16.36 30.41 -59.76
N TRP A 6 -16.80 30.76 -58.54
CA TRP A 6 -16.00 31.20 -57.37
C TRP A 6 -16.86 30.90 -56.12
N LEU A 7 -16.68 29.78 -55.43
CA LEU A 7 -15.82 29.57 -54.26
C LEU A 7 -16.01 30.61 -53.14
N ALA A 8 -16.88 30.30 -52.16
CA ALA A 8 -16.82 30.86 -50.81
C ALA A 8 -17.12 29.72 -49.83
N ALA A 9 -16.06 28.99 -49.48
CA ALA A 9 -16.07 28.03 -48.38
C ALA A 9 -16.20 28.82 -47.07
N ILE A 10 -17.33 28.69 -46.39
CA ILE A 10 -17.45 29.12 -44.99
C ILE A 10 -16.62 28.13 -44.17
N ILE A 11 -15.45 28.59 -43.76
CA ILE A 11 -14.57 27.91 -42.82
C ILE A 11 -15.30 27.86 -41.48
N CYS A 12 -15.91 26.71 -41.16
CA CYS A 12 -16.15 26.32 -39.78
C CYS A 12 -14.79 26.14 -39.12
N VAL A 13 -14.24 27.21 -38.54
CA VAL A 13 -13.10 27.14 -37.64
C VAL A 13 -13.54 26.31 -36.45
N GLY A 14 -13.06 25.07 -36.41
CA GLY A 14 -13.24 24.17 -35.30
C GLY A 14 -12.65 24.77 -34.03
N LEU A 15 -13.52 25.17 -33.12
CA LEU A 15 -13.26 25.12 -31.68
C LEU A 15 -13.36 23.65 -31.24
N LEU A 16 -12.45 22.82 -31.76
CA LEU A 16 -12.03 21.63 -31.05
C LEU A 16 -11.15 22.16 -29.91
N LEU A 17 -11.81 22.52 -28.80
CA LEU A 17 -11.17 22.55 -27.51
C LEU A 17 -10.58 21.15 -27.31
N SER A 18 -9.29 21.00 -27.65
CA SER A 18 -8.47 19.97 -27.08
C SER A 18 -8.44 20.25 -25.58
N GLY A 19 -9.45 19.76 -24.87
CA GLY A 19 -9.36 19.47 -23.46
C GLY A 19 -8.27 18.41 -23.34
N GLN A 20 -7.01 18.85 -23.40
CA GLN A 20 -5.96 18.14 -22.71
C GLN A 20 -6.41 18.20 -21.27
N ALA A 21 -7.00 17.10 -20.82
CA ALA A 21 -7.09 16.82 -19.40
C ALA A 21 -5.66 16.96 -18.93
N TRP A 22 -5.36 18.09 -18.30
CA TRP A 22 -4.20 18.21 -17.46
C TRP A 22 -4.43 17.12 -16.42
N ALA A 23 -3.86 15.94 -16.67
CA ALA A 23 -3.72 14.93 -15.65
C ALA A 23 -2.87 15.64 -14.61
N ALA A 24 -3.52 16.19 -13.58
CA ALA A 24 -2.83 16.77 -12.46
C ALA A 24 -1.93 15.65 -11.96
N THR A 25 -0.62 15.80 -12.14
CA THR A 25 0.38 14.91 -11.58
C THR A 25 0.36 15.14 -10.08
N SER A 26 -0.59 14.50 -9.40
CA SER A 26 -0.62 14.42 -7.95
C SER A 26 0.46 13.44 -7.53
N ARG A 27 1.48 13.95 -6.83
CA ARG A 27 2.46 13.10 -6.15
C ARG A 27 1.92 12.80 -4.76
N PRO A 28 1.58 11.54 -4.43
CA PRO A 28 1.11 11.21 -3.10
C PRO A 28 2.24 11.49 -2.09
N TYR A 29 1.89 12.04 -0.93
CA TYR A 29 2.81 12.16 0.21
C TYR A 29 2.16 11.50 1.42
N PHE A 30 2.97 11.00 2.34
CA PHE A 30 2.49 10.33 3.54
C PHE A 30 3.01 11.04 4.78
N ARG A 31 2.19 11.17 5.81
CA ARG A 31 2.62 11.68 7.11
C ARG A 31 2.30 10.63 8.16
N LEU A 32 3.33 10.15 8.84
CA LEU A 32 3.18 9.23 9.94
C LEU A 32 3.33 10.00 11.26
N THR A 33 2.25 10.06 12.02
CA THR A 33 2.24 10.64 13.36
C THR A 33 2.37 9.55 14.41
N ASP A 34 3.14 9.80 15.47
CA ASP A 34 3.38 8.85 16.56
C ASP A 34 3.84 7.45 16.09
N GLY A 35 4.68 7.38 15.05
CA GLY A 35 5.11 6.10 14.49
C GLY A 35 6.40 6.14 13.66
N ASP A 36 6.86 4.94 13.31
CA ASP A 36 8.01 4.65 12.45
C ASP A 36 7.58 4.07 11.09
N ILE A 37 8.34 4.37 10.03
CA ILE A 37 8.16 3.76 8.70
C ILE A 37 9.17 2.65 8.52
N PHE A 38 8.71 1.49 8.05
CA PHE A 38 9.56 0.35 7.71
C PHE A 38 9.30 -0.13 6.28
N ALA A 39 10.34 -0.28 5.48
CA ALA A 39 10.28 -0.95 4.19
C ALA A 39 11.16 -2.20 4.17
N GLY A 40 10.62 -3.31 3.67
CA GLY A 40 11.24 -4.64 3.67
C GLY A 40 11.18 -5.32 2.29
N GLY A 41 11.76 -6.51 2.19
CA GLY A 41 11.85 -7.25 0.93
C GLY A 41 10.59 -8.03 0.54
N TRP A 42 10.75 -8.91 -0.45
CA TRP A 42 9.68 -9.65 -1.11
C TRP A 42 9.04 -10.77 -0.26
N PHE A 43 7.95 -11.40 -0.70
CA PHE A 43 7.42 -12.61 -0.07
C PHE A 43 8.41 -13.80 -0.14
N ASN A 44 8.48 -14.58 0.93
CA ASN A 44 9.23 -15.83 1.02
C ASN A 44 8.46 -16.90 0.26
N GLN A 45 9.09 -17.56 -0.70
CA GLN A 45 8.41 -18.49 -1.61
C GLN A 45 9.15 -19.84 -1.74
N GLY A 46 9.82 -20.27 -0.66
CA GLY A 46 10.12 -21.70 -0.44
C GLY A 46 11.35 -22.31 -1.14
N GLN A 47 12.01 -21.69 -2.12
CA GLN A 47 13.22 -22.30 -2.74
C GLN A 47 14.48 -21.41 -2.86
N ALA A 48 14.41 -20.09 -2.82
CA ALA A 48 15.57 -19.20 -2.64
C ALA A 48 15.07 -17.82 -2.20
N ALA A 49 15.45 -17.42 -0.98
CA ALA A 49 14.79 -16.39 -0.19
C ALA A 49 14.96 -14.96 -0.74
N CYS A 50 13.83 -14.29 -0.99
CA CYS A 50 13.67 -12.86 -1.32
C CYS A 50 14.54 -12.31 -2.48
N SER A 51 15.15 -13.18 -3.28
CA SER A 51 16.02 -12.78 -4.38
C SER A 51 15.22 -12.63 -5.66
N ALA A 52 15.17 -11.38 -6.13
CA ALA A 52 14.49 -10.88 -7.32
C ALA A 52 12.97 -10.75 -7.17
N ASP A 53 12.49 -9.50 -7.10
CA ASP A 53 11.26 -9.16 -7.81
C ASP A 53 11.54 -9.45 -9.29
N PRO A 54 10.90 -10.45 -9.91
CA PRO A 54 11.14 -10.71 -11.31
C PRO A 54 10.37 -9.73 -12.20
N SER A 55 9.55 -8.85 -11.61
CA SER A 55 8.84 -7.80 -12.32
C SER A 55 9.75 -6.59 -12.55
N GLN A 56 9.77 -6.08 -13.78
CA GLN A 56 10.40 -4.79 -14.10
C GLN A 56 9.68 -3.58 -13.48
N ASN A 57 8.66 -3.83 -12.65
CA ASN A 57 7.80 -2.81 -12.07
C ASN A 57 8.24 -2.42 -10.65
N TYR A 58 9.29 -3.06 -10.10
CA TYR A 58 9.92 -2.60 -8.87
C TYR A 58 10.53 -1.21 -9.06
N GLN A 59 9.99 -0.21 -8.37
CA GLN A 59 10.61 1.11 -8.30
C GLN A 59 11.61 1.13 -7.14
N ALA A 60 12.87 0.80 -7.43
CA ALA A 60 13.98 1.17 -6.56
C ALA A 60 14.26 2.68 -6.72
N PRO A 61 14.60 3.42 -5.65
CA PRO A 61 14.94 4.85 -5.69
C PRO A 61 16.37 5.08 -6.20
N THR A 62 16.84 4.25 -7.13
CA THR A 62 18.06 4.52 -7.88
C THR A 62 17.69 5.42 -9.04
N PHE A 63 17.53 6.72 -8.75
CA PHE A 63 17.36 7.75 -9.77
C PHE A 63 18.72 8.02 -10.42
N ASN A 64 18.89 7.66 -11.68
CA ASN A 64 20.08 8.03 -12.43
C ASN A 64 20.01 9.53 -12.78
N ASN A 65 20.77 10.35 -12.05
CA ASN A 65 20.84 11.80 -12.26
C ASN A 65 21.37 12.20 -13.65
N GLN A 66 22.04 11.30 -14.38
CA GLN A 66 22.58 11.55 -15.72
C GLN A 66 21.52 11.35 -16.81
N THR A 67 20.57 10.45 -16.59
CA THR A 67 19.50 10.13 -17.56
C THR A 67 18.12 10.62 -17.13
N GLY A 68 17.95 11.02 -15.87
CA GLY A 68 16.65 11.37 -15.28
C GLY A 68 15.70 10.18 -15.20
N THR A 69 16.22 8.95 -15.17
CA THR A 69 15.43 7.71 -15.17
C THR A 69 15.73 6.87 -13.96
N PHE A 70 14.72 6.14 -13.46
CA PHE A 70 14.93 5.10 -12.46
C PHE A 70 15.72 3.93 -13.09
N GLU A 71 16.81 3.50 -12.46
CA GLU A 71 17.60 2.34 -12.89
C GLU A 71 16.81 1.05 -12.62
N PRO A 72 16.43 0.29 -13.66
CA PRO A 72 15.51 -0.84 -13.51
C PRO A 72 16.19 -2.17 -13.11
N ALA A 73 17.50 -2.20 -12.82
CA ALA A 73 18.27 -3.44 -13.05
C ALA A 73 18.98 -4.07 -11.85
N SER A 74 18.80 -3.61 -10.61
CA SER A 74 19.46 -4.29 -9.47
C SER A 74 18.51 -4.50 -8.28
N SER A 75 18.19 -5.76 -8.01
CA SER A 75 17.48 -6.23 -6.80
C SER A 75 18.24 -5.95 -5.49
N GLN A 76 19.36 -5.23 -5.55
CA GLN A 76 20.22 -4.93 -4.41
C GLN A 76 19.61 -3.91 -3.42
N TYR A 77 18.56 -3.20 -3.85
CA TYR A 77 17.88 -2.18 -3.04
C TYR A 77 16.37 -2.45 -2.87
N LEU A 78 15.97 -3.73 -2.82
CA LEU A 78 14.59 -4.12 -2.50
C LEU A 78 14.21 -3.64 -1.09
N GLY A 79 12.93 -3.25 -0.92
CA GLY A 79 12.44 -2.67 0.33
C GLY A 79 12.87 -1.23 0.54
N ALA A 80 12.87 -0.44 -0.52
CA ALA A 80 13.16 0.97 -0.52
C ALA A 80 11.95 1.86 -0.21
N ILE A 81 12.22 3.13 0.12
CA ILE A 81 11.21 4.16 0.37
C ILE A 81 11.41 5.33 -0.60
N LEU A 82 10.41 5.59 -1.43
CA LEU A 82 10.28 6.80 -2.23
C LEU A 82 9.34 7.77 -1.53
N ALA A 83 9.88 8.91 -1.14
CA ALA A 83 9.14 9.98 -0.48
C ALA A 83 9.04 11.19 -1.40
N PHE A 84 7.94 11.94 -1.31
CA PHE A 84 7.74 13.18 -2.06
C PHE A 84 7.57 14.35 -1.11
N ASN A 85 8.14 15.48 -1.50
CA ASN A 85 7.91 16.75 -0.84
C ASN A 85 7.75 17.87 -1.88
N LYS A 86 7.47 19.07 -1.39
CA LYS A 86 7.38 20.29 -2.18
C LYS A 86 8.08 21.40 -1.45
N LEU A 87 8.92 22.15 -2.17
CA LEU A 87 9.50 23.38 -1.66
C LEU A 87 8.54 24.55 -1.88
N GLN A 88 7.90 25.03 -0.81
CA GLN A 88 7.06 26.23 -0.87
C GLN A 88 7.71 27.37 -0.08
N GLY A 89 8.21 28.39 -0.79
CA GLY A 89 8.85 29.55 -0.15
C GLY A 89 10.10 29.20 0.67
N GLY A 90 10.89 28.23 0.22
CA GLY A 90 12.08 27.73 0.94
C GLY A 90 11.78 26.82 2.13
N ARG A 91 10.52 26.39 2.30
CA ARG A 91 10.11 25.45 3.34
C ARG A 91 9.62 24.15 2.69
N PRO A 92 10.30 23.02 2.92
CA PRO A 92 9.81 21.74 2.42
C PRO A 92 8.57 21.30 3.21
N THR A 93 7.52 20.90 2.50
CA THR A 93 6.32 20.24 3.05
C THR A 93 6.06 18.97 2.27
N GLY A 94 5.67 17.88 2.93
CA GLY A 94 5.48 16.59 2.25
C GLY A 94 5.58 15.41 3.19
N ALA A 95 6.27 14.37 2.72
CA ALA A 95 6.40 13.12 3.44
C ALA A 95 7.15 13.30 4.77
N ALA A 96 6.64 12.74 5.87
CA ALA A 96 7.22 12.89 7.20
C ALA A 96 6.91 11.70 8.11
N ALA A 97 7.77 11.48 9.11
CA ALA A 97 7.56 10.54 10.21
C ALA A 97 8.01 11.18 11.52
N ASP A 98 7.26 10.99 12.61
CA ASP A 98 7.56 11.60 13.91
C ASP A 98 8.72 10.93 14.66
N PHE A 99 8.93 9.62 14.48
CA PHE A 99 9.98 8.87 15.17
C PHE A 99 11.14 8.51 14.25
N GLY A 100 10.92 7.65 13.25
CA GLY A 100 11.99 7.12 12.43
C GLY A 100 11.53 6.57 11.08
N VAL A 101 12.50 6.43 10.18
CA VAL A 101 12.31 5.83 8.85
C VAL A 101 13.41 4.79 8.67
N LEU A 102 13.01 3.55 8.39
CA LEU A 102 13.89 2.41 8.20
C LEU A 102 13.55 1.70 6.90
N ALA A 103 14.57 1.37 6.11
CA ALA A 103 14.41 0.61 4.88
C ALA A 103 15.49 -0.47 4.80
N MET A 104 15.11 -1.66 4.35
CA MET A 104 16.05 -2.70 3.93
C MET A 104 16.80 -2.28 2.66
N GLY A 105 16.10 -1.57 1.77
CA GLY A 105 16.66 -0.93 0.59
C GLY A 105 17.04 0.53 0.87
N LEU A 106 17.10 1.33 -0.18
CA LEU A 106 17.42 2.75 -0.09
C LEU A 106 16.21 3.58 0.34
N ILE A 107 16.46 4.66 1.07
CA ILE A 107 15.53 5.75 1.32
C ILE A 107 15.96 6.88 0.39
N GLU A 108 15.06 7.33 -0.48
CA GLU A 108 15.36 8.46 -1.37
C GLU A 108 15.39 9.77 -0.61
N GLY A 109 16.35 10.63 -0.97
CA GLY A 109 16.10 12.05 -0.95
C GLY A 109 17.24 12.88 -1.50
N ILE A 110 16.82 13.89 -2.24
CA ILE A 110 17.69 14.91 -2.80
C ILE A 110 17.35 16.18 -2.02
N ALA A 111 18.32 16.70 -1.26
CA ALA A 111 18.23 18.07 -0.75
C ALA A 111 18.06 19.00 -1.95
N ASP A 112 16.99 19.80 -1.97
CA ASP A 112 16.60 20.73 -3.06
C ASP A 112 15.77 20.15 -4.23
N SER A 113 15.01 19.08 -4.01
CA SER A 113 14.05 18.56 -5.01
C SER A 113 12.66 18.33 -4.42
N ASP A 114 11.68 18.02 -5.28
CA ASP A 114 10.34 17.56 -4.88
C ASP A 114 10.32 16.08 -4.38
N TYR A 115 11.47 15.55 -3.95
CA TYR A 115 11.68 14.18 -3.48
C TYR A 115 12.34 14.17 -2.09
N GLY A 116 12.02 13.15 -1.31
CA GLY A 116 12.51 12.93 0.05
C GLY A 116 11.54 13.38 1.13
N PHE A 117 11.99 13.27 2.37
CA PHE A 117 11.23 13.61 3.56
C PHE A 117 11.39 15.08 3.95
N ALA A 118 10.39 15.64 4.62
CA ALA A 118 10.35 17.02 5.10
C ALA A 118 9.86 17.07 6.56
N SER A 119 10.63 17.67 7.47
CA SER A 119 10.27 17.77 8.89
C SER A 119 9.27 18.88 9.21
N GLY A 120 8.94 19.77 8.27
CA GLY A 120 7.89 20.79 8.40
C GLY A 120 8.07 21.85 9.50
N ILE A 121 9.09 21.74 10.36
CA ILE A 121 9.35 22.65 11.47
C ILE A 121 10.32 23.72 10.98
N THR A 122 9.75 24.90 10.73
CA THR A 122 10.35 26.24 10.67
C THR A 122 11.88 26.28 10.58
N ASP A 123 12.33 26.77 9.42
CA ASP A 123 13.69 27.14 9.02
C ASP A 123 14.32 26.12 8.06
N ALA A 124 14.87 26.63 6.95
CA ALA A 124 15.46 25.87 5.85
C ALA A 124 16.66 24.98 6.25
N ASN A 125 16.96 24.88 7.55
CA ASN A 125 18.13 24.24 8.11
C ASN A 125 17.82 22.97 8.93
N ASN A 126 16.55 22.63 9.18
CA ASN A 126 16.20 21.38 9.88
C ASN A 126 16.22 20.19 8.92
N SER A 127 17.43 19.88 8.46
CA SER A 127 17.70 18.70 7.64
C SER A 127 17.44 17.45 8.47
N LEU A 128 16.69 16.51 7.92
CA LEU A 128 16.55 15.18 8.51
C LEU A 128 17.92 14.50 8.46
N SER A 129 18.31 13.90 9.59
CA SER A 129 19.51 13.08 9.65
C SER A 129 19.14 11.62 9.40
N PHE A 130 19.70 11.03 8.36
CA PHE A 130 19.60 9.60 8.12
C PHE A 130 20.85 8.91 8.66
N ALA A 131 20.68 7.80 9.36
CA ALA A 131 21.77 6.91 9.70
C ALA A 131 22.10 6.00 8.50
N ASN A 132 23.33 5.50 8.44
CA ASN A 132 23.77 4.54 7.41
C ASN A 132 23.79 5.13 5.99
N ASP A 133 24.57 6.20 5.80
CA ASP A 133 24.88 6.76 4.48
C ASP A 133 25.72 5.75 3.67
N THR A 134 25.27 5.42 2.47
CA THR A 134 25.95 4.47 1.57
C THR A 134 27.09 5.10 0.80
N GLY A 135 27.28 6.42 0.92
CA GLY A 135 28.16 7.20 0.05
C GLY A 135 27.62 7.38 -1.36
N GLN A 136 26.40 6.92 -1.65
CA GLN A 136 25.69 7.27 -2.88
C GLN A 136 25.06 8.66 -2.73
N ALA A 137 25.30 9.52 -3.71
CA ALA A 137 24.68 10.83 -3.73
C ALA A 137 23.15 10.68 -3.75
N ASN A 138 22.48 11.37 -2.81
CA ASN A 138 21.02 11.47 -2.73
C ASN A 138 20.26 10.18 -2.35
N ALA A 139 20.91 9.25 -1.66
CA ALA A 139 20.27 8.06 -1.11
C ALA A 139 20.83 7.71 0.28
N TRP A 140 19.98 7.21 1.15
CA TRP A 140 20.36 6.77 2.51
C TRP A 140 19.89 5.33 2.79
N GLY A 141 20.44 4.64 3.78
CA GLY A 141 19.97 3.30 4.17
C GLY A 141 20.53 2.17 3.30
N GLY A 142 19.87 1.01 3.22
CA GLY A 142 20.29 -0.08 2.32
C GLY A 142 21.40 -1.02 2.82
N LEU A 143 22.00 -0.73 3.97
CA LEU A 143 23.06 -1.55 4.60
C LEU A 143 22.65 -2.07 5.98
N MET A 144 21.35 -2.36 6.16
CA MET A 144 20.87 -3.03 7.37
C MET A 144 21.63 -4.35 7.55
N ALA A 145 22.36 -4.45 8.67
CA ALA A 145 23.24 -5.57 9.05
C ALA A 145 24.57 -5.72 8.28
N GLY A 146 25.11 -4.64 7.70
CA GLY A 146 26.52 -4.56 7.28
C GLY A 146 26.71 -4.29 5.78
N THR A 147 27.91 -4.58 5.26
CA THR A 147 28.30 -4.29 3.87
C THR A 147 27.65 -5.21 2.83
N THR A 148 26.95 -6.26 3.27
CA THR A 148 26.21 -7.17 2.41
C THR A 148 24.72 -7.03 2.70
N PRO A 149 23.89 -6.63 1.71
CA PRO A 149 22.44 -6.55 1.87
C PRO A 149 21.87 -7.88 2.37
N GLN A 150 21.14 -7.84 3.49
CA GLN A 150 20.43 -9.02 3.98
C GLN A 150 19.09 -9.15 3.27
N THR A 151 18.72 -10.38 2.91
CA THR A 151 17.40 -10.67 2.37
C THR A 151 16.40 -10.89 3.51
N HIS A 152 15.49 -9.94 3.69
CA HIS A 152 14.36 -10.05 4.62
C HIS A 152 13.08 -10.24 3.83
N CYS A 153 12.39 -11.35 4.06
CA CYS A 153 11.17 -11.69 3.32
C CYS A 153 9.91 -11.46 4.17
N LEU A 154 8.82 -11.05 3.52
CA LEU A 154 7.48 -11.28 4.07
C LEU A 154 7.23 -12.81 4.13
N PRO A 155 6.58 -13.35 5.17
CA PRO A 155 6.18 -14.75 5.19
C PRO A 155 5.30 -15.14 3.99
N ASP A 156 5.34 -16.42 3.59
CA ASP A 156 4.30 -17.00 2.74
C ASP A 156 3.01 -17.11 3.56
N TYR A 157 2.13 -16.12 3.47
CA TYR A 157 0.88 -16.14 4.21
C TYR A 157 -0.11 -17.13 3.61
N TYR A 158 -0.17 -17.22 2.28
CA TYR A 158 -1.10 -18.11 1.60
C TYR A 158 -0.79 -19.58 1.89
N GLY A 159 0.49 -19.96 1.94
CA GLY A 159 0.95 -21.29 2.30
C GLY A 159 0.67 -21.71 3.75
N THR A 160 0.28 -20.77 4.64
CA THR A 160 -0.15 -21.11 6.01
C THR A 160 -1.58 -21.63 6.11
N LYS A 161 -2.32 -21.62 5.00
CA LYS A 161 -3.68 -22.17 4.89
C LYS A 161 -3.69 -23.64 5.32
N GLN A 162 -4.67 -24.02 6.12
CA GLN A 162 -4.90 -25.42 6.50
C GLN A 162 -5.14 -26.31 5.27
N ASP A 163 -4.84 -27.61 5.38
CA ASP A 163 -5.01 -28.59 4.28
C ASP A 163 -6.48 -28.78 3.87
N SER A 164 -7.44 -28.43 4.73
CA SER A 164 -8.89 -28.56 4.47
C SER A 164 -9.67 -27.40 5.10
N PRO A 165 -9.52 -26.17 4.56
CA PRO A 165 -10.22 -25.00 5.05
C PRO A 165 -11.72 -25.09 4.74
N VAL A 166 -12.56 -24.45 5.55
CA VAL A 166 -14.01 -24.43 5.33
C VAL A 166 -14.34 -23.56 4.12
N ASP A 167 -15.21 -24.03 3.23
CA ASP A 167 -15.65 -23.21 2.10
C ASP A 167 -16.36 -21.93 2.56
N TRP A 168 -15.97 -20.81 1.96
CA TRP A 168 -16.56 -19.51 2.26
C TRP A 168 -17.98 -19.40 1.69
N ALA A 169 -18.97 -19.40 2.58
CA ALA A 169 -20.37 -19.20 2.24
C ALA A 169 -20.83 -17.73 2.33
N GLY A 170 -20.07 -16.88 3.04
CA GLY A 170 -20.45 -15.51 3.38
C GLY A 170 -21.73 -15.41 4.22
N PRO A 171 -22.19 -14.18 4.53
CA PRO A 171 -21.40 -12.95 4.60
C PRO A 171 -20.46 -12.91 5.82
N LEU A 172 -19.57 -11.90 5.88
CA LEU A 172 -18.62 -11.67 6.99
C LEU A 172 -19.31 -11.60 8.36
N GLY A 173 -20.47 -10.93 8.45
CA GLY A 173 -21.16 -10.72 9.73
C GLY A 173 -21.83 -11.96 10.33
N SER A 174 -21.92 -13.08 9.61
CA SER A 174 -22.44 -14.35 10.13
C SER A 174 -21.38 -15.44 10.24
N ALA A 175 -20.14 -15.17 9.86
CA ALA A 175 -19.07 -16.15 9.94
C ALA A 175 -18.71 -16.44 11.40
N SER A 176 -18.45 -17.72 11.70
CA SER A 176 -17.83 -18.14 12.95
C SER A 176 -16.32 -17.95 12.88
N SER A 177 -15.64 -18.04 14.02
CA SER A 177 -14.17 -18.09 14.05
C SER A 177 -13.66 -19.29 13.26
N GLY A 178 -12.58 -19.09 12.50
CA GLY A 178 -11.94 -20.15 11.73
C GLY A 178 -11.22 -19.65 10.48
N GLN A 179 -10.61 -20.60 9.77
CA GLN A 179 -10.07 -20.37 8.43
C GLN A 179 -11.09 -20.79 7.38
N TYR A 180 -11.27 -19.92 6.39
CA TYR A 180 -12.14 -20.15 5.26
C TYR A 180 -11.38 -20.04 3.96
N PHE A 181 -11.89 -20.71 2.93
CA PHE A 181 -11.34 -20.67 1.60
C PHE A 181 -12.40 -20.32 0.57
N LYS A 182 -12.02 -19.49 -0.39
CA LYS A 182 -12.81 -19.20 -1.57
C LYS A 182 -11.95 -19.38 -2.81
N ASP A 183 -12.40 -20.22 -3.72
CA ASP A 183 -11.92 -20.15 -5.10
C ASP A 183 -12.62 -18.96 -5.80
N GLY A 184 -11.83 -17.96 -6.19
CA GLY A 184 -12.29 -16.78 -6.92
C GLY A 184 -12.58 -17.07 -8.39
N GLY A 185 -12.09 -18.20 -8.92
CA GLY A 185 -12.22 -18.56 -10.32
C GLY A 185 -11.52 -17.56 -11.25
N SER A 186 -12.03 -17.42 -12.48
CA SER A 186 -11.45 -16.54 -13.51
C SER A 186 -11.88 -15.06 -13.39
N GLY A 187 -12.61 -14.69 -12.34
CA GLY A 187 -13.18 -13.35 -12.17
C GLY A 187 -12.74 -12.71 -10.86
N VAL A 188 -13.19 -11.47 -10.65
CA VAL A 188 -12.97 -10.77 -9.38
C VAL A 188 -14.03 -11.21 -8.37
N PHE A 189 -13.61 -11.83 -7.28
CA PHE A 189 -14.50 -12.24 -6.20
C PHE A 189 -14.94 -11.02 -5.37
N THR A 190 -16.23 -10.68 -5.41
CA THR A 190 -16.80 -9.66 -4.54
C THR A 190 -16.98 -10.20 -3.12
N LEU A 191 -16.13 -9.76 -2.19
CA LEU A 191 -16.20 -10.14 -0.77
C LEU A 191 -17.49 -9.61 -0.13
N ASN A 192 -17.83 -8.36 -0.40
CA ASN A 192 -19.04 -7.70 0.04
C ASN A 192 -19.44 -6.56 -0.91
N SER A 193 -20.74 -6.39 -1.11
CA SER A 193 -21.31 -5.26 -1.86
C SER A 193 -21.95 -4.21 -0.95
N SER A 194 -21.97 -4.46 0.36
CA SER A 194 -22.55 -3.60 1.38
C SER A 194 -21.70 -3.66 2.65
N ASN A 195 -21.91 -2.69 3.53
CA ASN A 195 -21.19 -2.62 4.81
C ASN A 195 -21.41 -3.90 5.63
N GLN A 196 -20.32 -4.44 6.14
CA GLN A 196 -20.28 -5.64 6.97
C GLN A 196 -19.69 -5.31 8.34
N THR A 197 -20.26 -5.93 9.37
CA THR A 197 -19.76 -5.84 10.74
C THR A 197 -19.32 -7.21 11.19
N ILE A 198 -18.07 -7.33 11.62
CA ILE A 198 -17.54 -8.57 12.20
C ILE A 198 -17.87 -8.57 13.70
N ASN A 199 -18.57 -9.61 14.14
CA ASN A 199 -19.03 -9.73 15.52
C ASN A 199 -17.85 -9.84 16.50
N LYS A 200 -18.10 -9.45 17.74
CA LYS A 200 -17.19 -9.65 18.87
C LYS A 200 -16.74 -11.10 18.99
N ASN A 201 -15.51 -11.30 19.46
CA ASN A 201 -14.92 -12.61 19.74
C ASN A 201 -14.83 -13.54 18.50
N ILE A 202 -14.85 -12.96 17.30
CA ILE A 202 -14.64 -13.69 16.05
C ILE A 202 -13.21 -13.50 15.57
N ASN A 203 -12.52 -14.62 15.34
CA ASN A 203 -11.21 -14.68 14.71
C ASN A 203 -11.36 -15.34 13.34
N LEU A 204 -11.35 -14.53 12.29
CA LEU A 204 -11.65 -14.95 10.93
C LEU A 204 -10.44 -14.77 10.03
N THR A 205 -10.04 -15.82 9.33
CA THR A 205 -9.08 -15.75 8.23
C THR A 205 -9.75 -16.25 6.96
N LEU A 206 -9.76 -15.42 5.91
CA LEU A 206 -10.29 -15.79 4.61
C LEU A 206 -9.16 -15.85 3.59
N PHE A 207 -8.94 -17.04 3.03
CA PHE A 207 -8.04 -17.26 1.90
C PHE A 207 -8.84 -17.22 0.60
N VAL A 208 -8.37 -16.45 -0.38
CA VAL A 208 -8.96 -16.39 -1.72
C VAL A 208 -7.91 -16.78 -2.75
N ALA A 209 -8.23 -17.75 -3.60
CA ALA A 209 -7.46 -18.01 -4.82
C ALA A 209 -7.98 -17.10 -5.93
N GLY A 210 -7.24 -16.05 -6.29
CA GLY A 210 -7.63 -15.05 -7.28
C GLY A 210 -7.96 -13.68 -6.69
N ASP A 211 -8.45 -12.78 -7.53
CA ASP A 211 -8.67 -11.38 -7.20
C ASP A 211 -9.88 -11.14 -6.29
N VAL A 212 -9.79 -10.14 -5.41
CA VAL A 212 -10.86 -9.77 -4.47
C VAL A 212 -11.30 -8.32 -4.68
N TYR A 213 -12.62 -8.08 -4.68
CA TYR A 213 -13.21 -6.75 -4.60
C TYR A 213 -13.95 -6.54 -3.28
N ILE A 214 -13.67 -5.42 -2.62
CA ILE A 214 -14.30 -4.98 -1.38
C ILE A 214 -15.16 -3.77 -1.70
N GLY A 215 -16.47 -3.97 -1.82
CA GLY A 215 -17.42 -2.95 -2.27
C GLY A 215 -18.07 -2.12 -1.15
N GLY A 216 -17.91 -2.53 0.11
CA GLY A 216 -18.45 -1.82 1.27
C GLY A 216 -17.54 -1.91 2.49
N ASP A 217 -17.85 -1.16 3.53
CA ASP A 217 -17.05 -1.13 4.76
C ASP A 217 -16.95 -2.52 5.40
N ILE A 218 -15.82 -2.79 6.05
CA ILE A 218 -15.64 -3.94 6.94
C ILE A 218 -15.24 -3.34 8.28
N ALA A 219 -16.12 -3.42 9.27
CA ALA A 219 -15.88 -2.83 10.58
C ALA A 219 -16.01 -3.88 11.69
N TYR A 220 -15.24 -3.72 12.75
CA TYR A 220 -15.43 -4.48 13.98
C TYR A 220 -16.61 -3.94 14.77
N GLN A 221 -17.38 -4.85 15.36
CA GLN A 221 -18.49 -4.48 16.21
C GLN A 221 -18.02 -3.61 17.39
N ASN A 222 -18.67 -2.46 17.59
CA ASN A 222 -18.32 -1.52 18.66
C ASN A 222 -18.47 -2.12 20.08
N GLY A 223 -17.68 -1.58 21.01
CA GLY A 223 -17.74 -1.93 22.42
C GLY A 223 -17.22 -3.32 22.75
N ALA A 224 -16.30 -3.86 21.95
CA ALA A 224 -15.56 -5.06 22.30
C ALA A 224 -14.71 -4.80 23.55
N LYS A 225 -14.74 -5.73 24.50
CA LYS A 225 -13.74 -5.76 25.58
C LYS A 225 -12.40 -6.23 25.03
N ALA A 226 -11.32 -6.02 25.78
CA ALA A 226 -9.97 -6.41 25.36
C ALA A 226 -9.85 -7.91 24.97
N ASN A 227 -10.65 -8.80 25.55
CA ASN A 227 -10.69 -10.23 25.23
C ASN A 227 -11.75 -10.62 24.18
N GLU A 228 -12.50 -9.66 23.65
CA GLU A 228 -13.57 -9.85 22.66
C GLU A 228 -13.25 -9.13 21.34
N VAL A 229 -12.04 -8.57 21.21
CA VAL A 229 -11.61 -7.82 20.02
C VAL A 229 -11.65 -8.75 18.82
N PRO A 230 -12.47 -8.47 17.79
CA PRO A 230 -12.50 -9.28 16.58
C PRO A 230 -11.15 -9.23 15.88
N ARG A 231 -10.85 -10.29 15.12
CA ARG A 231 -9.67 -10.36 14.26
C ARG A 231 -10.11 -10.81 12.89
N PHE A 232 -9.69 -10.07 11.88
CA PHE A 232 -9.97 -10.38 10.50
C PHE A 232 -8.71 -10.29 9.67
N VAL A 233 -8.44 -11.35 8.91
CA VAL A 233 -7.36 -11.39 7.94
C VAL A 233 -7.91 -11.87 6.60
N LEU A 234 -7.66 -11.11 5.54
CA LEU A 234 -7.91 -11.52 4.17
C LEU A 234 -6.57 -11.81 3.50
N VAL A 235 -6.41 -13.01 2.95
CA VAL A 235 -5.24 -13.40 2.15
C VAL A 235 -5.68 -13.75 0.75
N SER A 236 -5.36 -12.90 -0.21
CA SER A 236 -5.63 -13.09 -1.63
C SER A 236 -4.36 -13.58 -2.34
N LEU A 237 -4.44 -14.68 -3.08
CA LEU A 237 -3.44 -15.07 -4.06
C LEU A 237 -3.79 -14.42 -5.40
N GLY A 238 -3.60 -13.10 -5.47
CA GLY A 238 -4.20 -12.22 -6.47
C GLY A 238 -4.10 -10.76 -6.05
N ASN A 239 -4.96 -9.92 -6.63
CA ASN A 239 -5.09 -8.51 -6.27
C ASN A 239 -6.24 -8.29 -5.26
N ILE A 240 -6.21 -7.13 -4.60
CA ILE A 240 -7.33 -6.64 -3.79
C ILE A 240 -7.72 -5.24 -4.28
N TYR A 241 -8.96 -5.10 -4.71
CA TYR A 241 -9.57 -3.86 -5.18
C TYR A 241 -10.53 -3.33 -4.12
N ILE A 242 -10.28 -2.14 -3.60
CA ILE A 242 -11.14 -1.48 -2.60
C ILE A 242 -12.00 -0.44 -3.33
N GLY A 243 -13.31 -0.58 -3.18
CA GLY A 243 -14.28 0.28 -3.84
C GLY A 243 -14.20 1.74 -3.36
N PRO A 244 -14.60 2.71 -4.22
CA PRO A 244 -14.52 4.14 -3.91
C PRO A 244 -15.34 4.52 -2.66
N ASN A 245 -16.45 3.82 -2.42
CA ASN A 245 -17.38 4.12 -1.33
C ASN A 245 -16.96 3.54 0.02
N VAL A 246 -15.90 2.72 0.06
CA VAL A 246 -15.38 2.17 1.31
C VAL A 246 -14.76 3.31 2.12
N GLY A 247 -15.30 3.58 3.30
CA GLY A 247 -14.78 4.56 4.26
C GLY A 247 -13.94 3.92 5.36
N ARG A 248 -14.16 2.63 5.67
CA ARG A 248 -13.48 1.95 6.78
C ARG A 248 -13.21 0.47 6.50
N LEU A 249 -11.99 0.05 6.83
CA LEU A 249 -11.55 -1.35 6.81
C LEU A 249 -10.84 -1.71 8.11
N ASP A 250 -11.42 -2.63 8.87
CA ASP A 250 -10.82 -3.16 10.09
C ASP A 250 -10.26 -4.56 9.81
N GLY A 251 -8.96 -4.75 10.05
CA GLY A 251 -8.27 -6.02 9.82
C GLY A 251 -7.02 -5.92 8.96
N TRP A 252 -6.49 -7.08 8.60
CA TRP A 252 -5.27 -7.21 7.83
C TRP A 252 -5.56 -7.75 6.42
N TYR A 253 -5.17 -6.99 5.40
CA TYR A 253 -5.42 -7.31 4.00
C TYR A 253 -4.11 -7.62 3.31
N ILE A 254 -3.99 -8.85 2.81
CA ILE A 254 -2.75 -9.40 2.23
C ILE A 254 -3.02 -9.77 0.77
N ALA A 255 -2.37 -9.08 -0.17
CA ALA A 255 -2.34 -9.43 -1.59
C ALA A 255 -0.99 -10.10 -1.91
N GLN A 256 -0.97 -11.43 -1.88
CA GLN A 256 0.21 -12.21 -2.18
C GLN A 256 0.26 -12.50 -3.70
N PRO A 257 1.40 -12.25 -4.38
CA PRO A 257 1.54 -12.60 -5.78
C PRO A 257 1.36 -14.10 -6.03
N ASP A 258 0.64 -14.43 -7.11
CA ASP A 258 0.62 -15.77 -7.70
C ASP A 258 1.94 -16.03 -8.43
N THR A 259 2.60 -17.13 -8.07
CA THR A 259 3.95 -17.50 -8.50
C THR A 259 3.96 -18.57 -9.59
N THR A 260 2.79 -19.01 -10.05
CA THR A 260 2.66 -20.06 -11.07
C THR A 260 3.33 -19.70 -12.39
N SER A 261 3.42 -18.42 -12.73
CA SER A 261 4.10 -17.92 -13.92
C SER A 261 4.62 -16.49 -13.72
N GLN A 262 5.60 -16.07 -14.52
CA GLN A 262 6.10 -14.69 -14.49
C GLN A 262 4.98 -13.66 -14.75
N THR A 263 4.12 -13.95 -15.72
CA THR A 263 2.96 -13.09 -16.04
C THR A 263 2.02 -12.97 -14.85
N SER A 264 1.79 -14.06 -14.11
CA SER A 264 1.01 -14.04 -12.88
C SER A 264 1.68 -13.17 -11.82
N ILE A 265 2.99 -13.30 -11.63
CA ILE A 265 3.74 -12.49 -10.65
C ILE A 265 3.61 -11.01 -10.96
N ASP A 266 3.77 -10.62 -12.23
CA ASP A 266 3.67 -9.23 -12.69
C ASP A 266 2.26 -8.66 -12.50
N ALA A 267 1.23 -9.47 -12.75
CA ALA A 267 -0.16 -9.04 -12.73
C ALA A 267 -0.83 -9.08 -11.34
N THR A 268 -0.25 -9.79 -10.36
CA THR A 268 -0.89 -10.05 -9.05
C THR A 268 -0.11 -9.49 -7.86
N GLY A 269 -0.72 -9.54 -6.67
CA GLY A 269 -0.15 -9.02 -5.43
C GLY A 269 -0.30 -7.50 -5.26
N LEU A 270 -1.24 -6.88 -5.97
CA LEU A 270 -1.50 -5.44 -5.91
C LEU A 270 -2.70 -5.15 -5.01
N ILE A 271 -2.61 -4.11 -4.20
CA ILE A 271 -3.77 -3.51 -3.51
C ILE A 271 -4.08 -2.17 -4.15
N TRP A 272 -5.33 -1.92 -4.49
CA TRP A 272 -5.81 -0.65 -5.03
C TRP A 272 -6.86 -0.08 -4.09
N THR A 273 -6.60 1.09 -3.48
CA THR A 273 -7.48 1.64 -2.43
C THR A 273 -8.71 2.38 -2.94
N CYS A 274 -8.75 2.66 -4.24
CA CYS A 274 -9.92 3.18 -4.95
C CYS A 274 -9.94 2.61 -6.37
N HIS A 275 -10.79 1.61 -6.59
CA HIS A 275 -10.85 0.87 -7.84
C HIS A 275 -12.24 0.27 -8.07
N GLU A 276 -12.56 -0.01 -9.32
CA GLU A 276 -13.72 -0.84 -9.67
C GLU A 276 -13.40 -2.33 -9.55
N ALA A 277 -14.39 -3.22 -9.65
CA ALA A 277 -14.15 -4.67 -9.65
C ALA A 277 -13.59 -5.15 -11.00
N SER A 278 -12.38 -4.70 -11.35
CA SER A 278 -11.75 -4.84 -12.68
C SER A 278 -10.26 -5.11 -12.54
N ALA A 279 -9.69 -5.85 -13.50
CA ALA A 279 -8.24 -6.06 -13.58
C ALA A 279 -7.50 -4.91 -14.28
N ASN A 280 -8.22 -3.97 -14.90
CA ASN A 280 -7.62 -2.85 -15.60
C ASN A 280 -7.30 -1.70 -14.64
N PRO A 281 -6.11 -1.08 -14.69
CA PRO A 281 -5.80 0.09 -13.89
C PRO A 281 -6.81 1.23 -14.11
N PRO A 282 -7.15 2.00 -13.07
CA PRO A 282 -8.15 3.05 -13.19
C PRO A 282 -7.59 4.24 -13.97
N THR A 283 -8.43 4.86 -14.79
CA THR A 283 -8.06 6.07 -15.52
C THR A 283 -7.98 7.28 -14.59
N GLY A 284 -7.17 8.29 -14.94
CA GLY A 284 -7.11 9.54 -14.17
C GLY A 284 -8.48 10.22 -14.01
N SER A 285 -9.33 10.15 -15.05
CA SER A 285 -10.71 10.65 -14.98
C SER A 285 -11.58 9.89 -13.97
N TYR A 286 -11.39 8.57 -13.86
CA TYR A 286 -12.08 7.77 -12.86
C TYR A 286 -11.65 8.17 -11.45
N VAL A 287 -10.34 8.27 -11.23
CA VAL A 287 -9.77 8.61 -9.93
C VAL A 287 -10.25 9.98 -9.46
N PHE A 288 -10.24 10.98 -10.34
CA PHE A 288 -10.74 12.32 -10.03
C PHE A 288 -12.23 12.33 -9.67
N ALA A 289 -13.05 11.56 -10.38
CA ALA A 289 -14.50 11.58 -10.19
C ALA A 289 -14.97 10.76 -8.98
N ASN A 290 -14.27 9.69 -8.61
CA ASN A 290 -14.79 8.69 -7.67
C ASN A 290 -13.96 8.53 -6.38
N CYS A 291 -12.70 9.00 -6.34
CA CYS A 291 -11.77 8.68 -5.25
C CYS A 291 -11.58 9.79 -4.22
N SER A 292 -12.53 10.73 -4.10
CA SER A 292 -12.45 11.87 -3.17
C SER A 292 -12.87 11.54 -1.73
N GLN A 293 -13.24 10.29 -1.44
CA GLN A 293 -13.63 9.82 -0.10
C GLN A 293 -12.41 9.34 0.69
N GLN A 294 -12.38 9.62 1.99
CA GLN A 294 -11.33 9.12 2.89
C GLN A 294 -11.48 7.62 3.13
N LEU A 295 -10.37 6.89 3.16
CA LEU A 295 -10.30 5.52 3.68
C LEU A 295 -9.60 5.50 5.03
N VAL A 296 -10.20 4.82 6.01
CA VAL A 296 -9.55 4.52 7.29
C VAL A 296 -9.35 3.01 7.40
N VAL A 297 -8.11 2.56 7.39
CA VAL A 297 -7.72 1.18 7.65
C VAL A 297 -7.29 1.06 9.10
N ASN A 298 -8.03 0.34 9.94
CA ASN A 298 -7.62 -0.03 11.29
C ASN A 298 -7.04 -1.45 11.24
N GLY A 299 -5.74 -1.53 10.97
CA GLY A 299 -5.01 -2.77 10.78
C GLY A 299 -3.83 -2.56 9.83
N ALA A 300 -3.67 -3.46 8.86
CA ALA A 300 -2.51 -3.45 7.97
C ALA A 300 -2.86 -3.82 6.53
N LEU A 301 -2.03 -3.34 5.60
CA LEU A 301 -2.02 -3.74 4.20
C LEU A 301 -0.66 -4.38 3.90
N SER A 302 -0.64 -5.54 3.27
CA SER A 302 0.59 -6.22 2.85
C SER A 302 0.44 -6.69 1.43
N ALA A 303 1.34 -6.26 0.56
CA ALA A 303 1.23 -6.49 -0.87
C ALA A 303 2.61 -6.42 -1.52
N LYS A 304 2.70 -6.87 -2.78
CA LYS A 304 3.82 -6.46 -3.65
C LYS A 304 3.82 -4.94 -3.81
N GLN A 305 2.65 -4.36 -4.05
CA GLN A 305 2.48 -2.91 -4.20
C GLN A 305 1.10 -2.48 -3.70
N VAL A 306 1.06 -1.35 -3.00
CA VAL A 306 -0.18 -0.69 -2.59
C VAL A 306 -0.32 0.62 -3.37
N ASN A 307 -1.33 0.68 -4.22
CA ASN A 307 -1.69 1.86 -5.00
C ASN A 307 -2.72 2.69 -4.20
N LEU A 308 -2.19 3.74 -3.59
CA LEU A 308 -2.89 4.76 -2.82
C LEU A 308 -3.53 5.77 -3.78
N LEU A 309 -4.79 5.53 -4.16
CA LEU A 309 -5.46 6.27 -5.23
C LEU A 309 -6.51 7.28 -4.76
N ARG A 310 -6.68 7.47 -3.45
CA ARG A 310 -7.63 8.44 -2.93
C ARG A 310 -7.07 9.86 -3.00
N THR A 311 -7.93 10.81 -3.34
CA THR A 311 -7.57 12.19 -3.66
C THR A 311 -8.19 13.19 -2.70
N LYS A 312 -8.71 12.75 -1.55
CA LYS A 312 -9.24 13.68 -0.54
C LYS A 312 -8.10 14.52 0.05
N GLY A 313 -8.20 15.84 -0.12
CA GLY A 313 -7.28 16.82 0.46
C GLY A 313 -6.21 17.34 -0.49
N ASP A 314 -5.38 18.24 0.03
CA ASP A 314 -4.28 18.92 -0.67
C ASP A 314 -3.15 19.20 0.32
N VAL A 315 -1.90 19.13 -0.16
CA VAL A 315 -0.66 19.52 0.54
C VAL A 315 -0.77 20.93 1.14
N GLY A 316 -1.51 21.84 0.49
CA GLY A 316 -1.72 23.21 0.96
C GLY A 316 -2.53 23.35 2.25
N ASN A 317 -3.22 22.29 2.70
CA ASN A 317 -4.07 22.32 3.88
C ASN A 317 -3.93 21.01 4.69
N SER A 318 -2.77 20.83 5.32
CA SER A 318 -2.30 19.60 5.98
C SER A 318 -2.99 19.26 7.33
N GLY A 319 -4.24 19.64 7.53
CA GLY A 319 -5.03 19.25 8.72
C GLY A 319 -5.58 17.82 8.61
N SER A 320 -5.78 17.14 9.74
CA SER A 320 -6.22 15.72 9.79
C SER A 320 -7.52 15.42 9.02
N GLY A 321 -8.40 16.42 8.85
CA GLY A 321 -9.64 16.31 8.06
C GLY A 321 -9.43 16.18 6.54
N ASN A 322 -8.25 16.50 6.03
CA ASN A 322 -7.88 16.49 4.62
C ASN A 322 -6.95 15.32 4.26
N THR A 323 -6.97 14.25 5.04
CA THR A 323 -6.16 13.06 4.74
C THR A 323 -6.94 12.14 3.79
N ALA A 324 -6.34 11.74 2.67
CA ALA A 324 -6.94 10.79 1.74
C ALA A 324 -7.11 9.41 2.38
N GLU A 325 -6.07 8.96 3.10
CA GLU A 325 -5.98 7.60 3.60
C GLU A 325 -5.29 7.60 4.96
N ILE A 326 -5.91 6.94 5.92
CA ILE A 326 -5.41 6.78 7.28
C ILE A 326 -5.21 5.28 7.48
N ILE A 327 -4.00 4.86 7.85
CA ILE A 327 -3.69 3.48 8.17
C ILE A 327 -3.24 3.46 9.63
N ASN A 328 -4.13 3.02 10.51
CA ASN A 328 -3.89 2.87 11.93
C ASN A 328 -3.38 1.44 12.18
N PHE A 329 -2.09 1.29 12.43
CA PHE A 329 -1.53 0.01 12.84
C PHE A 329 -2.06 -0.37 14.22
N THR A 330 -2.64 -1.56 14.33
CA THR A 330 -3.07 -2.08 15.63
C THR A 330 -1.93 -2.89 16.25
N PRO A 331 -1.72 -2.88 17.58
CA PRO A 331 -0.59 -3.54 18.24
C PRO A 331 -0.44 -5.02 17.88
N GLU A 332 -1.53 -5.70 17.52
CA GLU A 332 -1.53 -7.09 17.09
C GLU A 332 -0.59 -7.30 15.90
N THR A 333 -0.52 -6.34 14.98
CA THR A 333 0.33 -6.40 13.77
C THR A 333 1.82 -6.37 14.09
N ILE A 334 2.23 -5.73 15.19
CA ILE A 334 3.63 -5.63 15.64
C ILE A 334 4.04 -6.86 16.45
N ILE A 335 3.14 -7.39 17.26
CA ILE A 335 3.43 -8.48 18.19
C ILE A 335 3.49 -9.85 17.47
N GLY A 336 3.23 -9.89 16.16
CA GLY A 336 3.51 -11.05 15.31
C GLY A 336 2.81 -12.32 15.78
N GLY A 337 1.58 -12.18 16.30
CA GLY A 337 0.83 -13.32 16.82
C GLY A 337 0.66 -14.44 15.78
N PRO A 338 0.40 -15.70 16.18
CA PRO A 338 -0.06 -16.75 15.31
C PRO A 338 -1.45 -16.39 14.76
N PHE A 339 -1.47 -15.50 13.77
CA PHE A 339 -2.66 -15.00 13.09
C PHE A 339 -3.36 -16.11 12.30
N PHE A 340 -2.58 -17.06 11.81
CA PHE A 340 -3.05 -18.10 10.92
C PHE A 340 -3.39 -19.38 11.68
N ASN A 341 -2.60 -19.76 12.67
CA ASN A 341 -2.80 -21.01 13.40
C ASN A 341 -2.83 -20.76 14.90
N GLN A 342 -4.00 -20.56 15.50
CA GLN A 342 -4.15 -20.92 16.91
C GLN A 342 -4.03 -22.46 16.97
N PRO A 343 -2.92 -23.05 17.46
CA PRO A 343 -2.96 -24.48 17.75
C PRO A 343 -4.08 -24.68 18.77
N ASN A 344 -4.98 -25.63 18.50
CA ASN A 344 -6.03 -26.02 19.43
C ASN A 344 -5.42 -26.25 20.84
N GLY A 345 -5.54 -25.26 21.74
CA GLY A 345 -5.10 -25.35 23.13
C GLY A 345 -3.82 -24.61 23.53
N GLY A 346 -3.18 -23.80 22.68
CA GLY A 346 -2.00 -23.00 23.05
C GLY A 346 -2.26 -21.50 23.00
N GLY A 347 -2.59 -20.87 24.12
CA GLY A 347 -2.68 -19.42 24.20
C GLY A 347 -1.36 -18.75 23.79
N LEU A 348 -1.42 -17.64 23.06
CA LEU A 348 -0.25 -16.82 22.79
C LEU A 348 0.45 -16.48 24.11
N LYS A 349 1.71 -16.85 24.24
CA LYS A 349 2.60 -16.28 25.25
C LYS A 349 3.33 -15.11 24.59
N THR A 350 2.77 -13.92 24.69
CA THR A 350 3.48 -12.69 24.34
C THR A 350 4.26 -12.24 25.56
N GLU A 351 5.58 -12.29 25.50
CA GLU A 351 6.46 -11.72 26.52
C GLU A 351 6.79 -10.28 26.10
N SER A 352 6.50 -9.31 26.97
CA SER A 352 6.87 -7.92 26.78
C SER A 352 8.26 -7.72 27.40
N LEU A 353 9.24 -7.39 26.56
CA LEU A 353 10.58 -6.98 27.00
C LEU A 353 10.64 -5.46 26.96
N ILE A 354 10.43 -4.83 28.11
CA ILE A 354 10.70 -3.40 28.28
C ILE A 354 12.19 -3.25 28.63
N SER A 355 13.00 -2.84 27.67
CA SER A 355 14.35 -2.38 27.97
C SER A 355 14.27 -0.94 28.47
N LEU A 356 14.57 -0.72 29.75
CA LEU A 356 14.81 0.63 30.25
C LEU A 356 16.11 1.17 29.61
N PRO A 357 16.18 2.47 29.27
CA PRO A 357 17.42 3.07 28.79
C PRO A 357 18.55 2.86 29.82
N PRO A 358 19.81 2.71 29.38
CA PRO A 358 20.94 2.53 30.29
C PRO A 358 20.97 3.70 31.28
N ILE A 359 20.88 3.38 32.56
CA ILE A 359 21.21 4.30 33.64
C ILE A 359 22.73 4.45 33.66
N PHE A 360 23.21 5.63 33.28
CA PHE A 360 24.61 6.03 33.43
C PHE A 360 24.89 6.55 34.83
#